data_AF-A0A8C7JT22-F1
#
_entry.id   AF-A0A8C7JT22-F1
#
_cell.length_a   1.000
_cell.length_b   1.000
_cell.length_c   1.000
_cell.angle_alpha   90.00
_cell.angle_beta   90.00
_cell.angle_gamma   90.00
#
_symmetry.space_group_name_H-M   'P 1'
#
loop_
_entity.id
_entity.type
_entity.pdbx_description
1 polymer ?
#
loop_
_entity_poly.entity_id
_entity_poly.type
_entity_poly.pdbx_seq_one_letter_code
_entity_poly.pdbx_strand_id
1 'polypeptide(L)' 'MDVLNLWSDDPEEVLLDLGFGCDEPDISGRIPARFINNQSSARGINIQVFLDAQKNRMDIENPDVSSK' A
#
# COMPACT_ATOMS: atom_id res chain seq x y z
N MET A 1 -16.73 32.93 28.29
CA MET A 1 -16.27 32.49 26.96
C MET A 1 -14.76 32.43 27.07
N ASP A 2 -14.22 31.23 27.16
CA ASP A 2 -12.81 31.02 27.52
C ASP A 2 -11.89 31.39 26.36
N VAL A 3 -10.82 32.12 26.67
CA VAL A 3 -9.81 32.62 25.73
C VAL A 3 -9.19 31.54 24.82
N LEU A 4 -9.26 30.27 25.23
CA LEU A 4 -8.82 29.11 24.44
C LEU A 4 -9.67 28.87 23.18
N ASN A 5 -10.96 29.19 23.20
CA ASN A 5 -11.82 29.06 22.02
C ASN A 5 -11.58 30.16 20.97
N LEU A 6 -10.81 31.21 21.31
CA LEU A 6 -10.46 32.28 20.39
C LEU A 6 -9.23 31.94 19.54
N TRP A 7 -8.47 30.90 19.92
CA TRP A 7 -7.23 30.44 19.29
C TRP A 7 -7.35 29.02 18.72
N SER A 8 -8.53 28.42 18.79
CA SER A 8 -8.77 27.14 18.12
C SER A 8 -9.04 27.46 16.66
N ASP A 9 -8.02 27.31 15.82
CA ASP A 9 -8.21 27.33 14.37
C ASP A 9 -9.26 26.27 14.00
N ASP A 10 -10.09 26.60 13.01
CA ASP A 10 -11.09 25.67 12.49
C ASP A 10 -10.36 24.44 11.96
N PRO A 11 -10.67 23.22 12.44
CA PRO A 11 -10.02 22.01 11.94
C PRO A 11 -10.15 21.83 10.42
N GLU A 12 -11.20 22.37 9.79
CA GLU A 12 -11.34 22.32 8.34
C GLU A 12 -10.29 23.21 7.64
N GLU A 13 -10.11 24.44 8.10
CA GLU A 13 -9.10 25.38 7.56
C GLU A 13 -7.68 24.83 7.70
N VAL A 14 -7.35 24.25 8.87
CA VAL A 14 -6.04 23.61 9.09
C VAL A 14 -5.78 22.49 8.10
N LEU A 15 -6.81 21.70 7.77
CA LEU A 15 -6.68 20.60 6.81
C LEU A 15 -6.51 21.13 5.39
N LEU A 16 -7.23 22.19 5.01
CA LEU A 16 -7.08 22.84 3.71
C LEU A 16 -5.68 23.42 3.52
N ASP A 17 -5.13 24.11 4.52
CA ASP A 17 -3.77 24.66 4.51
C ASP A 17 -2.69 23.58 4.38
N LEU A 18 -2.94 22.38 4.92
CA LEU A 18 -2.08 21.21 4.79
C LEU A 18 -2.22 20.50 3.42
N GLY A 19 -3.10 20.99 2.53
CA GLY A 19 -3.34 20.44 1.21
C GLY A 19 -4.30 19.26 1.17
N PHE A 20 -5.04 19.00 2.25
CA PHE A 20 -6.17 18.06 2.22
C PHE A 20 -7.37 18.71 1.53
N GLY A 21 -8.27 17.90 0.95
CA GLY A 21 -9.49 18.40 0.30
C GLY A 21 -9.26 19.16 -1.01
N CYS A 22 -8.01 19.40 -1.40
CA CYS A 22 -7.64 19.89 -2.72
C CYS A 22 -7.98 18.84 -3.79
N ASP A 23 -8.33 19.31 -5.00
CA ASP A 23 -8.53 18.44 -6.15
C ASP A 23 -7.30 17.54 -6.33
N GLU A 24 -7.53 16.24 -6.32
CA GLU A 24 -6.45 15.28 -6.46
C GLU A 24 -5.80 15.47 -7.84
N PRO A 25 -4.47 15.68 -7.93
CA PRO A 25 -3.81 15.82 -9.22
C PRO A 25 -4.10 14.57 -10.06
N ASP A 26 -4.22 14.75 -11.36
CA ASP A 26 -4.52 13.68 -12.31
C ASP A 26 -3.73 12.42 -11.95
N ILE A 27 -4.45 11.33 -11.70
CA ILE A 27 -3.88 10.03 -11.33
C ILE A 27 -2.81 9.58 -12.31
N SER A 28 -2.91 10.01 -13.58
CA SER A 28 -1.91 9.73 -14.61
C SER A 28 -0.54 10.33 -14.28
N GLY A 29 -0.49 11.48 -13.61
CA GLY A 29 0.73 12.16 -13.17
C GLY A 29 1.44 11.47 -11.99
N ARG A 30 0.72 10.63 -11.24
CA ARG A 30 1.31 9.79 -10.18
C ARG A 30 1.90 8.49 -10.70
N ILE A 31 1.48 8.04 -11.89
CA ILE A 31 1.99 6.81 -12.50
C ILE A 31 3.40 7.10 -13.03
N PRO A 32 4.44 6.41 -12.52
CA PRO A 32 5.78 6.58 -13.07
C PRO A 32 5.81 6.24 -14.57
N ALA A 33 6.43 7.11 -15.37
CA ALA A 33 6.47 7.01 -16.83
C ALA A 33 6.91 5.63 -17.34
N ARG A 34 7.75 4.91 -16.58
CA ARG A 34 8.19 3.54 -16.92
C ARG A 34 7.04 2.57 -17.15
N PHE A 35 5.92 2.71 -16.44
CA PHE A 35 4.78 1.80 -16.56
C PHE A 35 3.85 2.12 -17.73
N ILE A 36 3.90 3.36 -18.23
CA ILE A 36 3.15 3.79 -19.42
C ILE A 36 3.98 3.49 -20.68
N ASN A 37 5.28 3.77 -20.62
CA ASN A 37 6.18 3.69 -21.77
C ASN A 37 6.66 2.27 -22.09
N ASN A 38 6.53 1.32 -21.16
CA ASN A 38 7.03 -0.04 -21.34
C ASN A 38 5.94 -1.06 -21.00
N GLN A 39 5.84 -2.10 -21.83
CA GLN A 39 4.97 -3.22 -21.53
C GLN A 39 5.50 -4.02 -20.34
N SER A 40 4.59 -4.53 -19.52
CA SER A 40 4.94 -5.44 -18.43
C SER A 40 5.57 -6.72 -18.99
N SER A 41 6.73 -7.10 -18.45
CA SER A 41 7.38 -8.39 -18.72
C SER A 41 7.04 -9.46 -17.68
N ALA A 42 6.15 -9.15 -16.72
CA ALA A 42 5.76 -10.09 -15.68
C ALA A 42 4.96 -11.25 -16.28
N ARG A 43 5.42 -12.49 -16.07
CA ARG A 43 4.79 -13.71 -16.60
C ARG A 43 3.82 -14.39 -15.62
N GLY A 44 3.54 -13.73 -14.49
CA GLY A 44 2.85 -14.35 -13.36
C GLY A 44 3.69 -15.44 -12.70
N ILE A 45 3.09 -16.12 -11.72
CA ILE A 45 3.66 -17.31 -11.07
C ILE A 45 2.69 -18.47 -11.20
N ASN A 46 3.22 -19.69 -11.33
CA ASN A 46 2.39 -20.88 -11.16
C ASN A 46 2.17 -21.10 -9.66
N ILE A 47 0.93 -20.88 -9.20
CA ILE A 47 0.59 -20.97 -7.79
C ILE A 47 0.84 -22.37 -7.20
N GLN A 48 0.67 -23.43 -7.99
CA GLN A 48 0.92 -24.81 -7.53
C GLN A 48 2.40 -25.01 -7.20
N VAL A 49 3.29 -24.57 -8.11
CA VAL A 49 4.75 -24.63 -7.89
C VAL A 49 5.15 -23.83 -6.64
N PHE A 50 4.53 -22.67 -6.43
CA PHE A 50 4.76 -21.88 -5.22
C PHE A 50 4.33 -22.64 -3.96
N LEU A 51 3.11 -23.19 -3.92
CA LEU A 51 2.58 -23.91 -2.76
C LEU A 51 3.41 -25.16 -2.45
N ASP A 52 3.80 -25.92 -3.46
CA ASP A 52 4.67 -27.10 -3.29
C ASP A 52 6.03 -26.70 -2.69
N ALA A 53 6.62 -25.61 -3.18
CA ALA A 53 7.87 -25.08 -2.64
C ALA A 53 7.75 -24.52 -1.21
N GLN A 54 6.56 -24.03 -0.83
CA GLN A 54 6.29 -23.59 0.56
C GLN A 54 6.12 -24.79 1.49
N LYS A 55 5.39 -25.82 1.07
CA LYS A 55 5.22 -27.05 1.84
C LYS A 55 6.56 -27.74 2.11
N ASN A 56 7.39 -27.89 1.08
CA ASN A 56 8.71 -28.49 1.23
C ASN A 56 9.59 -27.72 2.23
N ARG A 57 9.61 -26.38 2.16
CA ARG A 57 10.33 -25.55 3.14
C ARG A 57 9.80 -25.74 4.54
N MET A 58 8.49 -25.80 4.72
CA MET A 58 7.88 -26.05 6.02
C MET A 58 8.29 -27.41 6.60
N ASP A 59 8.34 -28.46 5.78
CA ASP A 59 8.77 -29.80 6.20
C ASP A 59 10.26 -29.84 6.62
N ILE A 60 11.12 -29.03 5.99
CA ILE A 60 12.56 -28.95 6.34
C ILE A 60 12.80 -28.06 7.55
N GLU A 61 12.20 -26.88 7.57
CA GLU A 61 12.46 -25.83 8.57
C GLU A 61 11.70 -26.09 9.87
N ASN A 62 10.58 -26.81 9.81
CA ASN A 62 9.72 -27.05 10.94
C ASN A 62 9.08 -28.46 10.88
N PRO A 63 9.88 -29.52 11.10
CA PRO A 63 9.40 -30.90 11.01
C PRO A 63 8.27 -31.22 12.00
N ASP A 64 8.16 -30.48 13.11
CA ASP A 64 7.14 -30.69 14.15
C ASP A 64 5.74 -30.16 13.76
N VAL A 65 5.62 -29.27 12.76
CA VAL A 65 4.29 -28.81 12.26
C VAL A 65 3.69 -29.73 11.20
N SER A 66 4.47 -30.65 10.64
CA SER A 66 4.01 -31.63 9.64
C SER A 66 3.34 -32.87 10.29
N SER A 67 3.49 -33.04 11.60
CA SER A 67 2.83 -34.09 12.39
C SER A 67 1.37 -33.73 12.70
N LYS A 68 0.45 -34.17 11.81
CA LYS A 68 -0.93 -34.47 12.17
C LYS A 68 -1.43 -35.72 11.47
#